data_AF-A0AA90GPG8-F1
#
_entry.id   AF-A0AA90GPG8-F1
#
_cell.length_a   1.000
_cell.length_b   1.000
_cell.length_c   1.000
_cell.angle_alpha   90.00
_cell.angle_beta   90.00
_cell.angle_gamma   90.00
#
_symmetry.space_group_name_H-M   'P 1'
#
loop_
_entity.id
_entity.type
_entity.pdbx_description
1 polymer ?
#
loop_
_entity_poly.entity_id
_entity_poly.type
_entity_poly.pdbx_seq_one_letter_code
_entity_poly.pdbx_strand_id
1 'polypeptide(L)' 'ANGELLDVVAIDDGGISSLPAQITAPDITAPAAPTELAVSADGSVITGRAEPGSTVRVLAADGTELGTAVVGPTGVSAST' A
#
# COMPACT_ATOMS: atom_id res chain seq x y z
N ALA A 1 9.76 -7.22 -1.75
CA ALA A 1 10.37 -6.23 -2.65
C ALA A 1 9.40 -5.08 -2.67
N ASN A 2 9.87 -3.94 -2.19
CA ASN A 2 9.07 -2.80 -1.79
C ASN A 2 9.56 -1.55 -2.56
N GLY A 3 9.98 -1.74 -3.81
CA GLY A 3 10.61 -0.66 -4.58
C GLY A 3 12.09 -0.44 -4.25
N GLU A 4 12.81 -1.41 -3.67
CA GLU A 4 14.23 -1.20 -3.31
C GLU A 4 15.11 -0.97 -4.54
N LEU A 5 16.15 -0.14 -4.37
CA LEU A 5 17.19 0.05 -5.38
C LEU A 5 18.30 -0.98 -5.17
N LEU A 6 18.66 -1.69 -6.23
CA LEU A 6 19.71 -2.71 -6.22
C LEU A 6 20.84 -2.30 -7.16
N ASP A 7 22.07 -2.42 -6.66
CA ASP A 7 23.29 -2.32 -7.46
C ASP A 7 23.75 -3.72 -7.89
N VAL A 8 23.94 -3.91 -9.19
CA VAL A 8 24.43 -5.15 -9.78
C VAL A 8 25.80 -4.89 -10.39
N VAL A 9 26.80 -5.67 -9.98
CA VAL A 9 28.15 -5.65 -10.55
C VAL A 9 28.48 -7.00 -11.16
N ALA A 10 29.16 -7.00 -12.30
CA ALA A 10 29.77 -8.19 -12.86
C ALA A 10 31.25 -8.25 -12.45
N ILE A 11 31.76 -9.45 -12.19
CA ILE A 11 33.17 -9.69 -11.89
C ILE A 11 33.68 -10.67 -12.94
N ASP A 12 34.78 -10.36 -13.62
CA ASP A 12 35.40 -11.27 -14.58
C ASP A 12 36.27 -12.35 -13.89
N ASP A 13 36.83 -13.27 -14.68
CA ASP A 13 37.69 -14.35 -14.18
C ASP A 13 38.99 -13.85 -13.52
N GLY A 14 39.37 -12.59 -13.79
CA GLY A 14 40.50 -11.90 -13.16
C GLY A 14 40.14 -11.19 -11.85
N GLY A 15 38.87 -11.18 -11.45
CA GLY A 15 38.40 -10.51 -10.24
C GLY A 15 38.14 -9.01 -10.42
N ILE A 16 38.13 -8.48 -11.64
CA ILE A 16 37.86 -7.07 -11.90
C ILE A 16 36.35 -6.83 -11.99
N SER A 17 35.86 -5.86 -11.19
CA SER A 17 34.45 -5.49 -11.19
C SER A 17 34.09 -4.46 -12.27
N SER A 18 32.88 -4.58 -12.83
CA SER A 18 32.27 -3.53 -13.64
C SER A 18 31.87 -2.29 -12.82
N LEU A 19 31.41 -1.25 -13.50
CA LEU A 19 30.57 -0.23 -12.86
C LEU A 19 29.22 -0.84 -12.44
N PRO A 20 28.57 -0.33 -11.37
CA PRO A 20 27.28 -0.83 -10.92
C PRO A 20 26.17 -0.47 -11.92
N ALA A 21 25.31 -1.44 -12.21
CA ALA A 21 24.05 -1.24 -12.88
C ALA A 21 22.93 -1.13 -11.84
N GLN A 22 22.14 -0.07 -11.91
CA GLN A 22 21.02 0.17 -11.00
C GLN A 22 19.74 -0.46 -11.53
N ILE A 23 19.08 -1.24 -10.68
CA ILE A 23 17.78 -1.84 -10.96
C ILE A 23 16.83 -1.50 -9.81
N THR A 24 15.65 -0.99 -10.13
CA THR A 24 14.56 -0.84 -9.16
C THR A 24 13.79 -2.15 -9.09
N ALA A 25 13.68 -2.73 -7.90
CA ALA A 25 12.83 -3.89 -7.69
C ALA A 25 11.35 -3.48 -7.77
N PRO A 26 10.46 -4.32 -8.34
CA PRO A 26 9.03 -4.06 -8.28
C PRO A 26 8.55 -3.98 -6.82
N ASP A 27 7.62 -3.07 -6.54
CA ASP A 27 6.87 -3.10 -5.28
C ASP A 27 5.75 -4.14 -5.40
N ILE A 28 5.80 -5.16 -4.53
CA ILE A 28 4.83 -6.26 -4.48
C ILE A 28 4.21 -6.39 -3.09
N THR A 29 4.47 -5.45 -2.18
CA THR A 29 3.93 -5.51 -0.83
C THR A 29 2.54 -4.89 -0.81
N ALA A 30 1.55 -5.71 -0.46
CA ALA A 30 0.18 -5.24 -0.31
C ALA A 30 0.09 -4.27 0.89
N PRO A 31 -0.77 -3.23 0.81
CA PRO A 31 -1.07 -2.40 1.95
C PRO A 31 -1.59 -3.22 3.13
N ALA A 32 -1.28 -2.79 4.35
CA ALA A 32 -1.89 -3.35 5.56
C ALA A 32 -3.42 -3.20 5.52
N ALA A 33 -4.12 -4.21 6.03
CA ALA A 33 -5.56 -4.17 6.17
C ALA A 33 -5.99 -2.99 7.08
N PRO A 34 -7.13 -2.32 6.79
CA PRO A 34 -7.64 -1.28 7.66
C PRO A 34 -7.94 -1.77 9.09
N THR A 35 -7.77 -0.89 10.07
CA THR A 35 -7.98 -1.15 11.51
C THR A 35 -8.87 -0.06 12.13
N GLU A 36 -9.18 -0.17 13.43
CA GLU A 36 -10.03 0.80 14.17
C GLU A 36 -11.38 1.07 13.48
N LEU A 37 -11.94 0.04 12.85
CA LEU A 37 -13.19 0.16 12.12
C LEU A 37 -14.35 0.41 13.08
N ALA A 38 -15.07 1.50 12.86
CA ALA A 38 -16.26 1.84 13.60
C ALA A 38 -17.37 2.30 12.66
N VAL A 39 -18.62 1.99 13.04
CA VAL A 39 -19.82 2.42 12.35
C VAL A 39 -20.58 3.36 13.27
N SER A 40 -21.05 4.49 12.75
CA SER A 40 -21.89 5.40 13.52
C SER A 40 -23.21 4.72 13.94
N ALA A 41 -23.82 5.19 15.02
CA ALA A 41 -25.01 4.57 15.59
C ALA A 41 -26.23 4.57 14.62
N ASP A 42 -26.26 5.52 13.69
CA ASP A 42 -27.26 5.63 12.62
C ASP A 42 -26.85 4.87 11.34
N GLY A 43 -25.68 4.23 11.31
CA GLY A 43 -25.19 3.42 10.19
C GLY A 43 -24.72 4.23 8.97
N SER A 44 -24.69 5.56 9.06
CA SER A 44 -24.41 6.45 7.91
C SER A 44 -22.92 6.70 7.68
N VAL A 45 -22.07 6.43 8.67
CA VAL A 45 -20.63 6.71 8.58
C VAL A 45 -19.84 5.50 9.02
N ILE A 46 -18.81 5.18 8.23
CA ILE A 46 -17.78 4.21 8.59
C ILE A 46 -16.46 4.94 8.74
N THR A 47 -15.81 4.78 9.88
CA THR A 47 -14.45 5.29 10.14
C THR A 47 -13.45 4.16 10.26
N GLY A 48 -12.18 4.47 10.04
CA GLY A 48 -11.08 3.53 10.18
C GLY A 48 -9.71 4.17 10.07
N ARG A 49 -8.69 3.34 10.24
CA ARG A 49 -7.28 3.65 10.02
C ARG A 49 -6.73 2.76 8.91
N ALA A 50 -6.00 3.33 7.97
CA ALA A 50 -5.25 2.57 6.97
C ALA A 50 -3.97 3.32 6.57
N GLU A 51 -3.21 2.78 5.63
CA GLU A 51 -1.98 3.41 5.17
C GLU A 51 -2.28 4.74 4.45
N PRO A 52 -1.57 5.84 4.78
CA PRO A 52 -1.71 7.11 4.07
C PRO A 52 -1.55 6.96 2.55
N GLY A 53 -2.44 7.58 1.78
CA GLY A 53 -2.43 7.49 0.32
C GLY A 53 -3.02 6.20 -0.25
N SER A 54 -3.33 5.20 0.58
CA SER A 54 -4.09 4.03 0.13
C SER A 54 -5.57 4.37 -0.09
N THR A 55 -6.25 3.54 -0.89
CA THR A 55 -7.70 3.64 -1.12
C THR A 55 -8.42 2.52 -0.37
N VAL A 56 -9.35 2.91 0.50
CA VAL A 56 -10.25 1.98 1.20
C VAL A 56 -11.54 1.84 0.41
N ARG A 57 -12.02 0.61 0.24
CA ARG A 57 -13.31 0.27 -0.38
C ARG A 57 -14.21 -0.38 0.66
N VAL A 58 -15.45 0.07 0.75
CA VAL A 58 -16.49 -0.53 1.58
C VAL A 58 -17.35 -1.42 0.68
N LEU A 59 -17.53 -2.68 1.07
CA LEU A 59 -18.28 -3.66 0.31
C LEU A 59 -19.47 -4.18 1.14
N ALA A 60 -20.59 -4.45 0.48
CA ALA A 60 -21.66 -5.25 1.02
C ALA A 60 -21.24 -6.72 1.13
N ALA A 61 -22.03 -7.52 1.86
CA ALA A 61 -21.75 -8.94 2.07
C ALA A 61 -21.72 -9.76 0.76
N ASP A 62 -22.40 -9.30 -0.29
CA ASP A 62 -22.40 -9.91 -1.63
C ASP A 62 -21.25 -9.43 -2.53
N GLY A 63 -20.40 -8.52 -2.02
CA GLY A 63 -19.26 -7.95 -2.74
C GLY A 63 -19.59 -6.66 -3.52
N THR A 64 -20.82 -6.16 -3.47
CA THR A 64 -21.19 -4.88 -4.09
C THR A 64 -20.46 -3.73 -3.40
N GLU A 65 -19.88 -2.80 -4.17
CA GLU A 65 -19.23 -1.62 -3.61
C GLU A 65 -20.25 -0.61 -3.09
N LEU A 66 -20.10 -0.23 -1.81
CA LEU A 66 -20.94 0.74 -1.13
C LEU A 66 -20.31 2.13 -1.08
N GLY A 67 -18.98 2.20 -1.14
CA GLY A 67 -18.25 3.47 -1.11
C GLY A 67 -16.74 3.30 -1.14
N THR A 68 -16.04 4.42 -1.36
CA THR A 68 -14.57 4.48 -1.40
C THR A 68 -14.06 5.75 -0.74
N ALA A 69 -12.93 5.66 -0.05
CA ALA A 69 -12.25 6.80 0.53
C ALA A 69 -10.73 6.70 0.34
N VAL A 70 -10.08 7.81 -0.01
CA VAL A 70 -8.62 7.93 0.03
C VAL A 70 -8.20 8.28 1.46
N VAL A 71 -7.22 7.57 1.96
CA VAL A 71 -6.73 7.75 3.34
C VAL A 71 -5.82 8.97 3.38
N GLY A 72 -6.18 9.92 4.24
CA GLY A 72 -5.43 11.15 4.42
C GLY A 72 -4.02 10.93 5.00
N PRO A 73 -3.18 11.97 5.04
CA PRO A 73 -1.79 11.89 5.52
C PRO A 73 -1.67 11.48 7.01
N THR A 74 -2.75 11.57 7.78
CA THR A 74 -2.83 11.12 9.18
C THR A 74 -3.19 9.64 9.34
N GLY A 75 -3.44 8.92 8.24
CA GLY A 75 -3.85 7.51 8.26
C GLY A 75 -5.34 7.30 8.60
N VAL A 76 -6.13 8.37 8.76
CA VAL A 76 -7.57 8.29 9.05
C VAL A 76 -8.38 8.25 7.76
N SER A 77 -9.33 7.33 7.67
CA SER A 77 -10.34 7.24 6.61
C SER A 77 -11.75 7.39 7.18
N ALA A 78 -12.61 8.12 6.48
CA ALA A 78 -14.05 8.17 6.73
C ALA A 78 -14.78 8.00 5.39
N SER A 79 -15.74 7.08 5.33
CA SER A 79 -16.67 6.92 4.21
C SER A 79 -18.06 7.30 4.69
N THR A 80 -18.74 8.15 3.92
CA THR A 80 -20.15 8.52 4.06
C THR A 80 -20.94 7.87 2.94
#